data_AF-A0A382QKF3-F1
#
_entry.id   AF-A0A382QKF3-F1
#
_cell.length_a   1.000
_cell.length_b   1.000
_cell.length_c   1.000
_cell.angle_alpha   90.00
_cell.angle_beta   90.00
_cell.angle_gamma   90.00
#
_symmetry.space_group_name_H-M   'P 1'
#
loop_
_entity.id
_entity.type
_entity.pdbx_description
1 polymer ?
#
loop_
_entity_poly.entity_id
_entity_poly.type
_entity_poly.pdbx_seq_one_letter_code
_entity_poly.pdbx_strand_id
1 'polypeptide(L)' 'MDRLVVKGGRPLSGTVEISGAKNAVLPLMTAALMVNGETTLKRVPNLKDT' A
#
# COMPACT_ATOMS: atom_id res chain seq x y z
N MET A 1 -9.36 5.31 20.83
CA MET A 1 -10.14 5.04 19.60
C MET A 1 -9.84 6.16 18.64
N ASP A 2 -9.20 5.84 17.52
CA ASP A 2 -8.80 6.85 16.55
C ASP A 2 -10.01 7.26 15.71
N ARG A 3 -10.14 8.55 15.40
CA ARG A 3 -11.21 9.09 14.57
C ARG A 3 -10.66 10.12 13.59
N LEU A 4 -11.22 10.13 12.39
CA LEU A 4 -11.03 11.21 11.43
C LEU A 4 -12.24 12.14 11.49
N VAL A 5 -12.00 13.45 11.58
CA VAL A 5 -13.04 14.48 11.49
C VAL A 5 -12.80 15.28 10.21
N VAL A 6 -13.69 15.14 9.23
CA VAL A 6 -13.57 15.79 7.91
C VAL A 6 -14.53 16.98 7.85
N LYS A 7 -14.02 18.16 7.49
CA LYS A 7 -14.82 19.36 7.20
C LYS A 7 -14.87 19.57 5.69
N GLY A 8 -16.06 19.46 5.10
CA GLY A 8 -16.27 19.63 3.66
C GLY A 8 -16.35 21.10 3.22
N GLY A 9 -16.87 21.31 1.99
CA GLY A 9 -17.19 22.64 1.45
C GLY A 9 -16.22 23.19 0.41
N ARG A 10 -15.23 22.41 -0.02
CA ARG A 10 -14.28 22.80 -1.09
C ARG A 10 -14.04 21.62 -2.05
N PRO A 11 -14.08 21.84 -3.38
CA PRO A 11 -13.69 20.81 -4.34
C PRO A 11 -12.20 20.50 -4.22
N LEU A 12 -11.83 19.23 -4.42
CA LEU A 12 -10.42 18.82 -4.48
C LEU A 12 -9.85 19.14 -5.87
N SER A 13 -8.61 19.63 -5.91
CA SER A 13 -7.85 19.86 -7.14
C SER A 13 -6.37 19.54 -6.90
N GLY A 14 -5.76 18.82 -7.81
CA GLY A 14 -4.36 18.38 -7.71
C GLY A 14 -4.16 16.95 -8.22
N THR A 15 -2.99 16.40 -7.93
CA THR A 15 -2.61 15.04 -8.27
C THR A 15 -2.19 14.27 -7.02
N VAL A 16 -2.32 12.95 -7.06
CA VAL A 16 -1.85 12.05 -5.99
C VAL A 16 -1.12 10.88 -6.63
N GLU A 17 -0.02 10.46 -6.00
CA GLU A 17 0.65 9.23 -6.41
C GLU A 17 -0.07 8.02 -5.82
N ILE A 18 -0.41 7.06 -6.69
CA ILE A 18 -1.09 5.83 -6.27
C ILE A 18 -0.06 4.84 -5.71
N SER A 19 -0.27 4.39 -4.48
CA SER A 19 0.53 3.35 -3.85
C SER A 19 0.42 2.01 -4.61
N GLY A 20 1.37 1.09 -4.39
CA GLY A 20 1.27 -0.24 -4.99
C GLY A 20 0.03 -1.01 -4.53
N ALA A 21 -0.40 -1.97 -5.33
CA ALA A 21 -1.59 -2.77 -5.04
C ALA A 21 -1.30 -3.79 -3.93
N LYS A 22 -1.85 -3.58 -2.73
CA LYS A 22 -1.65 -4.48 -1.58
C LYS A 22 -1.98 -5.94 -1.92
N ASN A 23 -3.08 -6.17 -2.65
CA ASN A 23 -3.53 -7.51 -3.01
C ASN A 23 -2.61 -8.22 -4.01
N ALA A 24 -1.75 -7.48 -4.73
CA ALA A 24 -0.70 -8.06 -5.55
C ALA A 24 0.57 -8.35 -4.73
N VAL A 25 0.88 -7.49 -3.74
CA VAL A 25 2.06 -7.64 -2.88
C VAL A 25 1.96 -8.85 -1.96
N LEU A 26 0.79 -9.10 -1.36
CA LEU A 26 0.61 -10.23 -0.43
C LEU A 26 1.00 -11.60 -1.01
N PRO A 27 0.51 -12.03 -2.20
CA PRO A 27 0.96 -13.29 -2.79
C PRO A 27 2.42 -13.26 -3.24
N LEU A 28 2.97 -12.09 -3.61
CA LEU A 28 4.38 -11.94 -3.94
C LEU A 28 5.29 -12.12 -2.71
N MET A 29 4.87 -11.65 -1.53
CA MET A 29 5.57 -11.93 -0.27
C MET A 29 5.62 -13.43 0.02
N THR A 30 4.51 -14.14 -0.19
CA THR A 30 4.49 -15.60 -0.07
C THR A 30 5.41 -16.26 -1.09
N ALA A 31 5.38 -15.82 -2.36
CA ALA A 31 6.23 -16.35 -3.41
C ALA A 31 7.73 -16.12 -3.12
N ALA A 32 8.09 -14.98 -2.50
CA ALA A 32 9.45 -14.67 -2.11
C ALA A 32 10.03 -15.66 -1.08
N LEU A 33 9.17 -16.28 -0.25
CA LEU A 33 9.58 -17.32 0.70
C LEU A 33 9.88 -18.67 0.03
N MET A 34 9.43 -18.86 -1.21
CA MET A 34 9.55 -20.15 -1.92
C MET A 34 10.85 -20.26 -2.73
N VAL A 35 11.69 -19.22 -2.74
CA VAL A 35 12.94 -19.16 -3.50
C VAL A 35 14.13 -18.92 -2.58
N ASN A 36 15.29 -19.47 -2.93
CA ASN A 36 16.53 -19.20 -2.22
C ASN A 36 17.12 -17.86 -2.65
N GLY A 37 17.74 -17.15 -1.70
CA GLY A 37 18.41 -15.87 -1.95
C GLY A 37 17.56 -14.66 -1.55
N GLU A 38 17.95 -13.49 -2.04
CA GLU A 38 17.29 -12.22 -1.69
C GLU A 38 16.24 -11.84 -2.74
N THR A 39 15.03 -11.52 -2.28
CA THR A 39 13.96 -10.95 -3.12
C THR A 39 13.61 -9.55 -2.63
N THR A 40 13.76 -8.56 -3.50
CA THR A 40 13.38 -7.17 -3.20
C THR A 40 12.02 -6.83 -3.85
N LEU A 41 10.98 -6.64 -3.03
CA LEU A 41 9.68 -6.13 -3.51
C LEU A 41 9.65 -4.60 -3.49
N LYS A 42 9.38 -3.98 -4.64
CA LYS A 42 9.31 -2.51 -4.78
C LYS A 42 7.85 -2.04 -4.81
N ARG A 43 7.63 -0.78 -4.39
CA ARG A 43 6.30 -0.14 -4.30
C ARG A 43 5.32 -0.85 -3.37
N VAL A 44 5.82 -1.51 -2.32
CA VAL A 44 4.97 -2.08 -1.26
C VAL A 44 4.23 -0.94 -0.53
N PRO A 45 2.89 -0.93 -0.48
CA PRO A 45 2.15 0.12 0.22
C PRO A 45 2.34 0.00 1.74
N ASN A 46 2.44 1.13 2.44
CA ASN A 46 2.52 1.14 3.90
C ASN A 46 1.10 1.06 4.51
N LEU A 47 0.62 -0.15 4.71
CA LEU A 47 -0.69 -0.45 5.28
C LEU A 47 -0.53 -1.43 6.44
N LYS A 48 -1.51 -1.52 7.33
CA LYS A 48 -1.45 -2.42 8.48
C LYS A 48 -1.33 -3.90 8.09
N ASP A 49 -1.92 -4.27 6.95
CA ASP A 49 -2.01 -5.65 6.48
C ASP A 49 -0.92 -6.04 5.47
N THR A 50 -0.04 -5.12 5.09
CA THR A 50 1.08 -5.36 4.19
C THR A 50 2.38 -5.30 4.98
#